data_AF-A0A0K0E278-F1
#
_entry.id   AF-A0A0K0E278-F1
#
_cell.length_a   1.000
_cell.length_b   1.000
_cell.length_c   1.000
_cell.angle_alpha   90.00
_cell.angle_beta   90.00
_cell.angle_gamma   90.00
#
_symmetry.space_group_name_H-M   'P 1'
#
loop_
_entity.id
_entity.type
_entity.pdbx_description
1 polymer ?
#
loop_
_entity_poly.entity_id
_entity_poly.type
_entity_poly.pdbx_seq_one_letter_code
_entity_poly.pdbx_strand_id
1 'polypeptide(L)'
;MVMNLSDKQLADLNIAIADYLRQKGFDETFKIFQTEANVDNQTLNSKNDTDALERRWRAVARLQKKVTDLEKKLQEYETGGLINTALPGTTVRGSKKADEWLPRPPERLELTGHRAPVTRVIFHPIYSVIASCSEDASIRIWDFETGDYERSLKGHTNVINDICFDAKGKMLVSCSSDVSIKIWDFTGNYECLKTLKGHDADILTVACLTNSDHILSGSRDRTIKMWELASGYCIFNFCGHEDWIRMIRVSPDGLSFASASNDKTVRVWNIQTRQVRSVLSEHEHIVEAVAWAPPQSVQYIVPGENKENTESNSYILITGSRDKTIRIFNIVQGFCMYTLTGHDNWVRDLIVHSGGKYLISVGDDRTMRIWCLDQKRNTKTINAHNGFVSCLAMHPSQPYIATGSNDSSVKIWECR
;
A
#
# COMPACT_ATOMS: atom_id res chain seq x y z
N MET A 1 -24.05 -23.48 -4.99
CA MET A 1 -24.56 -22.16 -5.47
C MET A 1 -24.45 -22.19 -6.98
N VAL A 2 -25.54 -22.35 -7.72
CA VAL A 2 -25.49 -22.27 -9.19
C VAL A 2 -25.30 -20.78 -9.50
N MET A 3 -24.10 -20.37 -9.87
CA MET A 3 -23.84 -18.99 -10.29
C MET A 3 -24.50 -18.79 -11.64
N ASN A 4 -25.67 -18.14 -11.65
CA ASN A 4 -26.26 -17.64 -12.89
C ASN A 4 -25.42 -16.45 -13.36
N LEU A 5 -24.64 -16.67 -14.41
CA LEU A 5 -24.00 -15.60 -15.17
C LEU A 5 -25.11 -14.71 -15.76
N SER A 6 -24.94 -13.40 -15.68
CA SER A 6 -25.81 -12.49 -16.46
C SER A 6 -25.60 -12.72 -17.96
N ASP A 7 -26.60 -12.43 -18.78
CA ASP A 7 -26.51 -12.62 -20.25
C ASP A 7 -25.29 -11.91 -20.86
N LYS A 8 -24.92 -10.74 -20.32
CA LYS A 8 -23.71 -10.00 -20.72
C LYS A 8 -22.42 -10.76 -20.38
N GLN A 9 -22.33 -11.32 -19.17
CA GLN A 9 -21.17 -12.12 -18.75
C GLN A 9 -21.07 -13.41 -19.54
N LEU A 10 -22.20 -14.03 -19.88
CA LEU A 10 -22.26 -15.22 -20.72
C LEU A 10 -21.80 -14.92 -22.14
N ALA A 11 -22.23 -13.80 -22.73
CA ALA A 11 -21.76 -13.35 -24.04
C ALA A 11 -20.24 -13.06 -24.03
N ASP A 12 -19.74 -12.36 -23.02
CA ASP A 12 -18.29 -12.09 -22.87
C ASP A 12 -17.47 -13.39 -22.67
N LEU A 13 -18.03 -14.38 -21.96
CA LEU A 13 -17.41 -15.70 -21.80
C LEU A 13 -17.36 -16.46 -23.12
N ASN A 14 -18.46 -16.47 -23.88
CA ASN A 14 -18.52 -17.12 -25.18
C ASN A 14 -17.50 -16.51 -26.16
N ILE A 15 -17.34 -15.19 -26.18
CA ILE A 15 -16.31 -14.52 -26.98
C ILE A 15 -14.91 -14.99 -26.57
N ALA A 16 -14.62 -15.02 -25.26
CA ALA A 16 -13.30 -15.44 -24.76
C ALA A 16 -12.98 -16.92 -25.06
N ILE A 17 -14.00 -17.81 -25.03
CA ILE A 17 -13.85 -19.22 -25.43
C ILE A 17 -13.57 -19.33 -26.92
N ALA A 18 -14.34 -18.63 -27.75
CA ALA A 18 -14.15 -18.63 -29.19
C ALA A 18 -12.75 -18.12 -29.59
N ASP A 19 -12.27 -17.05 -28.95
CA ASP A 19 -10.91 -16.54 -29.16
C ASP A 19 -9.83 -17.56 -28.76
N TYR A 20 -9.99 -18.23 -27.62
CA TYR A 20 -9.07 -19.28 -27.17
C TYR A 20 -9.02 -20.46 -28.15
N LEU A 21 -10.19 -20.93 -28.61
CA LEU A 21 -10.29 -22.02 -29.58
C LEU A 21 -9.57 -21.68 -30.88
N ARG A 22 -9.80 -20.46 -31.41
CA ARG A 22 -9.11 -19.93 -32.59
C ARG A 22 -7.60 -19.86 -32.38
N GLN A 23 -7.15 -19.36 -31.22
CA GLN A 23 -5.72 -19.18 -30.92
C GLN A 23 -4.97 -20.53 -30.81
N LYS A 24 -5.61 -21.57 -30.26
CA LYS A 24 -5.02 -22.90 -30.13
C LYS A 24 -5.16 -23.76 -31.39
N GLY A 25 -5.76 -23.23 -32.46
CA GLY A 25 -5.92 -23.94 -33.74
C GLY A 25 -7.03 -24.99 -33.74
N PHE A 26 -8.02 -24.88 -32.85
CA PHE A 26 -9.19 -25.77 -32.84
C PHE A 26 -10.25 -25.29 -33.84
N ASP A 27 -9.90 -25.25 -35.13
CA ASP A 27 -10.70 -24.58 -36.18
C ASP A 27 -12.10 -25.20 -36.39
N GLU A 28 -12.22 -26.53 -36.33
CA GLU A 28 -13.52 -27.21 -36.47
C GLU A 28 -14.43 -26.92 -35.28
N THR A 29 -13.88 -27.04 -34.06
CA THR A 29 -14.60 -26.72 -32.82
C THR A 29 -15.00 -25.25 -32.78
N PHE A 30 -14.13 -24.35 -33.23
CA PHE A 30 -14.41 -22.92 -33.33
C PHE A 30 -15.61 -22.64 -34.23
N LYS A 31 -15.69 -23.24 -35.44
CA LYS A 31 -16.82 -23.03 -36.35
C LYS A 31 -18.14 -23.52 -35.75
N ILE A 32 -18.15 -24.71 -35.14
CA ILE A 32 -19.34 -25.27 -34.50
C ILE A 32 -19.77 -24.38 -33.33
N PHE A 33 -18.83 -24.03 -32.45
CA PHE A 33 -19.09 -23.18 -31.31
C PHE A 33 -19.59 -21.79 -31.73
N GLN A 34 -19.02 -21.22 -32.80
CA GLN A 34 -19.47 -19.95 -33.35
C GLN A 34 -20.94 -19.98 -33.78
N THR A 35 -21.37 -21.07 -34.44
CA THR A 35 -22.76 -21.23 -34.86
C THR A 35 -23.72 -21.46 -33.69
N GLU A 36 -23.33 -22.26 -32.70
CA GLU A 36 -24.19 -22.57 -31.54
C GLU A 36 -24.29 -21.39 -30.57
N ALA A 37 -23.18 -20.71 -30.30
CA ALA A 37 -23.12 -19.58 -29.38
C ALA A 37 -23.55 -18.25 -30.03
N ASN A 38 -23.85 -18.26 -31.34
CA ASN A 38 -24.27 -17.10 -32.13
C ASN A 38 -23.31 -15.89 -31.99
N VAL A 39 -22.01 -16.15 -32.12
CA VAL A 39 -20.94 -15.14 -31.92
C VAL A 39 -20.51 -14.54 -33.26
N ASP A 40 -20.81 -13.26 -33.49
CA ASP A 40 -20.46 -12.55 -34.73
C ASP A 40 -18.94 -12.33 -34.89
N ASN A 41 -18.44 -12.50 -36.12
CA ASN A 41 -17.02 -12.29 -36.49
C ASN A 41 -16.53 -10.86 -36.23
N GLN A 42 -17.40 -9.85 -36.31
CA GLN A 42 -17.00 -8.46 -36.05
C GLN A 42 -16.60 -8.24 -34.59
N THR A 43 -17.28 -8.94 -33.66
CA THR A 43 -17.05 -8.82 -32.23
C THR A 43 -15.71 -9.41 -31.81
N LEU A 44 -15.35 -10.57 -32.38
CA LEU A 44 -14.08 -11.29 -32.17
C LEU A 44 -12.84 -10.52 -32.62
N ASN A 45 -12.96 -9.65 -33.62
CA ASN A 45 -11.82 -8.86 -34.12
C ASN A 45 -11.60 -7.55 -33.33
N SER A 46 -12.59 -7.09 -32.57
CA SER A 46 -12.54 -5.80 -31.89
C SER A 46 -11.76 -5.80 -30.57
N LYS A 47 -11.59 -6.96 -29.93
CA LYS A 47 -10.92 -7.08 -28.64
C LYS A 47 -9.54 -7.71 -28.83
N ASN A 48 -8.49 -6.88 -28.86
CA ASN A 48 -7.07 -7.29 -28.81
C ASN A 48 -6.66 -8.03 -27.50
N ASP A 49 -7.61 -8.50 -26.69
CA ASP A 49 -7.35 -9.16 -25.40
C ASP A 49 -7.45 -10.69 -25.60
N THR A 50 -6.69 -11.23 -26.56
CA THR A 50 -6.73 -12.65 -26.99
C THR A 50 -6.38 -13.63 -25.87
N ASP A 51 -5.77 -13.16 -24.77
CA ASP A 51 -5.37 -13.96 -23.61
C ASP A 51 -6.34 -13.84 -22.42
N ALA A 52 -7.52 -13.24 -22.63
CA ALA A 52 -8.47 -12.96 -21.55
C ALA A 52 -8.92 -14.22 -20.81
N LEU A 53 -9.15 -15.33 -21.53
CA LEU A 53 -9.60 -16.59 -20.92
C LEU A 53 -8.50 -17.22 -20.06
N GLU A 54 -7.28 -17.34 -20.58
CA GLU A 54 -6.17 -17.91 -19.82
C GLU A 54 -5.85 -17.06 -18.59
N ARG A 55 -5.89 -15.73 -18.68
CA ARG A 55 -5.70 -14.84 -17.53
C ARG A 55 -6.76 -15.06 -16.45
N ARG A 56 -8.04 -15.09 -16.83
CA ARG A 56 -9.15 -15.37 -15.90
C ARG A 56 -9.00 -16.75 -15.27
N TRP A 57 -8.63 -17.76 -16.06
CA TRP A 57 -8.44 -19.11 -15.57
C TRP A 57 -7.25 -19.21 -14.60
N ARG A 58 -6.12 -18.56 -14.90
CA ARG A 58 -4.97 -18.48 -13.99
C ARG A 58 -5.37 -17.80 -12.67
N ALA A 59 -6.16 -16.74 -12.71
CA ALA A 59 -6.68 -16.09 -11.50
C ALA A 59 -7.61 -17.02 -10.69
N VAL A 60 -8.51 -17.76 -11.35
CA VAL A 60 -9.40 -18.73 -10.69
C VAL A 60 -8.60 -19.89 -10.08
N ALA A 61 -7.66 -20.47 -10.82
CA ALA A 61 -6.80 -21.57 -10.32
C ALA A 61 -5.95 -21.11 -9.12
N ARG A 62 -5.47 -19.86 -9.12
CA ARG A 62 -4.76 -19.25 -7.99
C ARG A 62 -5.68 -19.06 -6.78
N LEU A 63 -6.88 -18.53 -6.97
CA LEU A 63 -7.88 -18.41 -5.89
C LEU A 63 -8.22 -19.78 -5.30
N GLN A 64 -8.39 -20.79 -6.15
CA GLN A 64 -8.66 -22.15 -5.70
C GLN A 64 -7.51 -22.69 -4.83
N LYS A 65 -6.25 -22.51 -5.26
CA LYS A 65 -5.08 -22.89 -4.45
C LYS A 65 -5.06 -22.18 -3.10
N LYS A 66 -5.37 -20.89 -3.07
CA LYS A 66 -5.41 -20.11 -1.83
C LYS A 66 -6.54 -20.57 -0.90
N VAL A 67 -7.71 -20.87 -1.45
CA VAL A 67 -8.82 -21.45 -0.68
C VAL A 67 -8.38 -22.79 -0.09
N THR A 68 -7.74 -23.66 -0.87
CA THR A 68 -7.24 -24.95 -0.33
C THR A 68 -6.16 -24.78 0.74
N ASP A 69 -5.26 -23.80 0.61
CA ASP A 69 -4.24 -23.52 1.63
C ASP A 69 -4.87 -22.94 2.91
N LEU A 70 -5.92 -22.12 2.78
CA LEU A 70 -6.67 -21.56 3.91
C LEU A 70 -7.53 -22.63 4.60
N GLU A 71 -8.19 -23.50 3.85
CA GLU A 71 -8.92 -24.66 4.38
C GLU A 71 -7.96 -25.58 5.14
N LYS A 72 -6.77 -25.83 4.60
CA LYS A 72 -5.73 -26.59 5.30
C LYS A 72 -5.30 -25.92 6.60
N LYS A 73 -5.02 -24.62 6.58
CA LYS A 73 -4.69 -23.87 7.80
C LYS A 73 -5.82 -23.89 8.82
N LEU A 74 -7.06 -23.74 8.37
CA LEU A 74 -8.24 -23.82 9.24
C LEU A 74 -8.32 -25.21 9.89
N GLN A 75 -8.12 -26.27 9.12
CA GLN A 75 -8.09 -27.64 9.62
C GLN A 75 -6.93 -27.85 10.63
N GLU A 76 -5.75 -27.27 10.38
CA GLU A 76 -4.62 -27.26 11.32
C GLU A 76 -4.94 -26.49 12.61
N TYR A 77 -5.69 -25.39 12.54
CA TYR A 77 -6.15 -24.67 13.74
C TYR A 77 -7.23 -25.44 14.51
N GLU A 78 -8.16 -26.11 13.81
CA GLU A 78 -9.19 -26.93 14.43
C GLU A 78 -8.59 -28.17 15.10
N THR A 79 -7.62 -28.83 14.45
CA THR A 79 -6.90 -29.99 15.01
C THR A 79 -5.85 -29.58 16.05
N GLY A 80 -5.06 -28.55 15.80
CA GLY A 80 -4.06 -28.02 16.72
C GLY A 80 -4.65 -27.34 17.95
N GLY A 81 -5.83 -26.73 17.82
CA GLY A 81 -6.62 -26.23 18.94
C GLY A 81 -7.07 -27.35 19.90
N LEU A 82 -7.19 -28.58 19.40
CA LEU A 82 -7.47 -29.77 20.21
C LEU A 82 -6.20 -30.41 20.83
N ILE A 83 -4.99 -30.06 20.34
CA ILE A 83 -3.71 -30.64 20.79
C ILE A 83 -2.90 -29.65 21.64
N ASN A 84 -3.54 -28.66 22.27
CA ASN A 84 -2.90 -27.89 23.35
C ASN A 84 -2.93 -28.62 24.71
N THR A 85 -2.71 -29.94 24.70
CA THR A 85 -2.38 -30.74 25.88
C THR A 85 -0.99 -31.37 25.71
N ALA A 86 -0.01 -30.68 26.31
CA ALA A 86 1.25 -31.19 26.84
C ALA A 86 2.18 -32.02 25.90
N LEU A 87 3.23 -31.37 25.40
CA LEU A 87 4.55 -32.00 25.20
C LEU A 87 5.65 -30.97 25.51
N PRO A 88 6.25 -30.98 26.72
CA PRO A 88 7.41 -30.18 27.03
C PRO A 88 8.67 -30.88 26.50
N GLY A 89 9.45 -30.19 25.66
CA GLY A 89 10.82 -30.63 25.37
C GLY A 89 11.15 -30.89 23.91
N THR A 90 10.92 -29.91 23.03
CA THR A 90 11.76 -29.75 21.83
C THR A 90 12.06 -28.28 21.66
N THR A 91 13.19 -27.85 22.23
CA THR A 91 13.80 -26.55 21.96
C THR A 91 14.32 -26.55 20.53
N VAL A 92 13.44 -26.25 19.57
CA VAL A 92 13.84 -25.97 18.19
C VAL A 92 14.81 -24.79 18.25
N ARG A 93 16.09 -25.08 17.97
CA ARG A 93 17.19 -24.11 17.92
C ARG A 93 16.74 -22.82 17.24
N GLY A 94 16.58 -21.77 18.04
CA GLY A 94 16.67 -20.36 17.65
C GLY A 94 15.96 -19.97 16.35
N SER A 95 14.78 -20.52 16.06
CA SER A 95 13.91 -19.97 15.02
C SER A 95 13.58 -18.54 15.46
N LYS A 96 14.28 -17.54 14.90
CA LYS A 96 13.93 -16.14 15.08
C LYS A 96 12.43 -16.02 14.84
N LYS A 97 11.72 -15.46 15.83
CA LYS A 97 10.27 -15.22 15.70
C LYS A 97 10.06 -14.40 14.42
N ALA A 98 8.97 -14.67 13.70
CA ALA A 98 8.68 -13.98 12.44
C ALA A 98 8.70 -12.44 12.57
N ASP A 99 8.41 -11.93 13.77
CA ASP A 99 8.48 -10.51 14.15
C ASP A 99 9.88 -9.89 14.07
N GLU A 100 10.93 -10.71 14.00
CA GLU A 100 12.33 -10.30 13.86
C GLU A 100 12.90 -10.51 12.46
N TRP A 101 12.11 -11.02 11.52
CA TRP A 101 12.56 -11.22 10.14
C TRP A 101 12.75 -9.87 9.47
N LEU A 102 13.91 -9.67 8.85
CA LEU A 102 14.30 -8.41 8.24
C LEU A 102 14.61 -8.63 6.76
N PRO A 103 14.42 -7.61 5.90
CA PRO A 103 14.72 -7.75 4.48
C PRO A 103 16.20 -8.09 4.28
N ARG A 104 16.47 -9.06 3.40
CA ARG A 104 17.83 -9.46 3.04
C ARG A 104 18.01 -9.37 1.52
N PRO A 105 19.19 -8.89 1.07
CA PRO A 105 19.57 -9.01 -0.33
C PRO A 105 19.93 -10.47 -0.67
N PRO A 106 19.85 -10.84 -1.96
CA PRO A 106 19.31 -10.04 -3.06
C PRO A 106 17.78 -9.87 -2.94
N GLU A 107 17.23 -8.90 -3.68
CA GLU A 107 15.80 -8.79 -3.88
C GLU A 107 15.22 -10.12 -4.41
N ARG A 108 13.99 -10.42 -4.02
CA ARG A 108 13.30 -11.64 -4.46
C ARG A 108 12.82 -11.47 -5.90
N LEU A 109 12.24 -10.32 -6.20
CA LEU A 109 11.69 -9.97 -7.51
C LEU A 109 12.00 -8.52 -7.83
N GLU A 110 12.24 -8.26 -9.12
CA GLU A 110 12.30 -6.91 -9.69
C GLU A 110 11.18 -6.77 -10.74
N LEU A 111 10.21 -5.93 -10.43
CA LEU A 111 9.06 -5.63 -11.27
C LEU A 111 9.40 -4.43 -12.15
N THR A 112 9.61 -4.68 -13.43
CA THR A 112 9.92 -3.64 -14.42
C THR A 112 8.75 -3.45 -15.36
N GLY A 113 8.53 -2.19 -15.76
CA GLY A 113 7.60 -1.88 -16.85
C GLY A 113 7.02 -0.48 -16.80
N HIS A 114 7.02 0.19 -15.64
CA HIS A 114 6.75 1.62 -15.59
C HIS A 114 7.74 2.38 -16.48
N ARG A 115 7.27 3.48 -17.08
CA ARG A 115 8.08 4.28 -18.03
C ARG A 115 8.72 5.51 -17.39
N ALA A 116 8.42 5.73 -16.11
CA ALA A 116 8.86 6.87 -15.34
C ALA A 116 8.97 6.46 -13.85
N PRO A 117 9.53 7.32 -12.98
CA PRO A 117 9.64 7.07 -11.54
C PRO A 117 8.39 6.47 -10.91
N VAL A 118 8.57 5.47 -10.07
CA VAL A 118 7.50 4.96 -9.20
C VAL A 118 7.35 5.91 -8.04
N THR A 119 6.14 6.39 -7.76
CA THR A 119 5.85 7.37 -6.71
C THR A 119 5.32 6.72 -5.44
N ARG A 120 4.52 5.66 -5.59
CA ARG A 120 4.01 4.88 -4.46
C ARG A 120 3.86 3.41 -4.82
N VAL A 121 4.06 2.56 -3.82
CA VAL A 121 3.75 1.13 -3.86
C VAL A 121 2.94 0.78 -2.62
N ILE A 122 1.94 -0.09 -2.74
CA ILE A 122 1.11 -0.58 -1.62
C ILE A 122 0.72 -2.05 -1.85
N PHE A 123 0.68 -2.82 -0.76
CA PHE A 123 0.11 -4.17 -0.79
C PHE A 123 -1.40 -4.12 -0.65
N HIS A 124 -2.08 -5.02 -1.37
CA HIS A 124 -3.49 -5.26 -1.13
C HIS A 124 -3.68 -6.00 0.23
N PRO A 125 -4.70 -5.65 1.04
CA PRO A 125 -4.85 -6.22 2.39
C PRO A 125 -5.20 -7.73 2.41
N ILE A 126 -5.86 -8.23 1.36
CA ILE A 126 -6.39 -9.63 1.29
C ILE A 126 -5.73 -10.45 0.17
N TYR A 127 -5.82 -9.98 -1.08
CA TYR A 127 -5.24 -10.63 -2.26
C TYR A 127 -3.71 -10.53 -2.32
N SER A 128 -3.08 -11.50 -2.98
CA SER A 128 -1.62 -11.58 -3.17
C SER A 128 -1.14 -10.64 -4.28
N VAL A 129 -1.49 -9.36 -4.16
CA VAL A 129 -1.33 -8.37 -5.23
C VAL A 129 -0.72 -7.09 -4.67
N ILE A 130 0.13 -6.46 -5.48
CA ILE A 130 0.72 -5.17 -5.19
C ILE A 130 0.30 -4.16 -6.25
N ALA A 131 -0.06 -2.95 -5.80
CA ALA A 131 -0.35 -1.83 -6.67
C ALA A 131 0.82 -0.84 -6.61
N SER A 132 1.31 -0.43 -7.77
CA SER A 132 2.30 0.64 -7.92
C SER A 132 1.75 1.76 -8.78
N CYS A 133 2.04 3.00 -8.43
CA CYS A 133 1.76 4.16 -9.27
C CYS A 133 3.05 4.91 -9.62
N SER A 134 2.97 5.69 -10.69
CA SER A 134 4.15 6.29 -11.32
C SER A 134 3.84 7.67 -11.90
N GLU A 135 4.91 8.41 -12.18
CA GLU A 135 4.90 9.62 -12.99
C GLU A 135 4.43 9.39 -14.44
N ASP A 136 4.36 8.13 -14.91
CA ASP A 136 3.84 7.78 -16.24
C ASP A 136 2.29 7.82 -16.36
N ALA A 137 1.62 8.39 -15.36
CA ALA A 137 0.17 8.51 -15.24
C ALA A 137 -0.57 7.16 -15.20
N SER A 138 0.12 6.06 -14.88
CA SER A 138 -0.48 4.73 -14.78
C SER A 138 -0.36 4.14 -13.38
N ILE A 139 -1.38 3.36 -13.01
CA ILE A 139 -1.31 2.44 -11.88
C ILE A 139 -1.12 1.05 -12.47
N ARG A 140 -0.21 0.27 -11.92
CA ARG A 140 0.03 -1.11 -12.32
C ARG A 140 -0.20 -2.05 -11.16
N ILE A 141 -0.80 -3.17 -11.50
CA ILE A 141 -1.18 -4.22 -10.58
C ILE A 141 -0.32 -5.44 -10.92
N TRP A 142 0.37 -5.96 -9.92
CA TRP A 142 1.31 -7.06 -10.06
C TRP A 142 1.03 -8.13 -9.02
N ASP A 143 1.28 -9.38 -9.40
CA ASP A 143 1.33 -10.48 -8.46
C ASP A 143 2.72 -10.49 -7.81
N PHE A 144 2.79 -10.27 -6.49
CA PHE A 144 4.08 -10.20 -5.79
C PHE A 144 4.68 -11.57 -5.47
N GLU A 145 3.94 -12.68 -5.65
CA GLU A 145 4.47 -14.02 -5.44
C GLU A 145 5.25 -14.52 -6.66
N THR A 146 4.73 -14.24 -7.86
CA THR A 146 5.27 -14.67 -9.16
C THR A 146 6.05 -13.58 -9.89
N GLY A 147 5.72 -12.31 -9.65
CA GLY A 147 6.25 -11.17 -10.40
C GLY A 147 5.47 -10.84 -11.67
N ASP A 148 4.35 -11.52 -11.92
CA ASP A 148 3.57 -11.34 -13.13
C ASP A 148 2.82 -10.00 -13.12
N TYR A 149 2.87 -9.31 -14.27
CA TYR A 149 2.03 -8.15 -14.53
C TYR A 149 0.58 -8.60 -14.79
N GLU A 150 -0.37 -8.11 -13.99
CA GLU A 150 -1.78 -8.47 -14.14
C GLU A 150 -2.53 -7.48 -15.03
N ARG A 151 -2.45 -6.18 -14.70
CA ARG A 151 -3.23 -5.14 -15.37
C ARG A 151 -2.70 -3.74 -15.07
N SER A 152 -3.12 -2.75 -15.86
CA SER A 152 -2.87 -1.33 -15.64
C SER A 152 -4.18 -0.56 -15.63
N LEU A 153 -4.31 0.36 -14.67
CA LEU A 153 -5.40 1.31 -14.57
C LEU A 153 -4.95 2.62 -15.22
N LYS A 154 -5.71 3.04 -16.24
CA LYS A 154 -5.47 4.28 -16.97
C LYS A 154 -6.70 5.16 -16.84
N GLY A 155 -6.48 6.45 -16.62
CA GLY A 155 -7.57 7.43 -16.54
C GLY A 155 -7.14 8.75 -15.93
N HIS A 156 -6.05 8.78 -15.17
CA HIS A 156 -5.34 10.02 -14.85
C HIS A 156 -4.63 10.56 -16.09
N THR A 157 -4.51 11.88 -16.15
CA THR A 157 -3.90 12.59 -17.29
C THR A 157 -2.49 13.11 -16.98
N ASN A 158 -2.05 12.99 -15.73
CA ASN A 158 -0.74 13.45 -15.25
C ASN A 158 -0.21 12.48 -14.17
N VAL A 159 0.96 12.78 -13.60
CA VAL A 159 1.64 12.04 -12.52
C VAL A 159 0.66 11.60 -11.44
N ILE A 160 0.71 10.33 -11.05
CA ILE A 160 -0.03 9.81 -9.89
C ILE A 160 0.92 9.85 -8.71
N ASN A 161 0.57 10.58 -7.65
CA ASN A 161 1.50 10.85 -6.54
C ASN A 161 1.38 9.82 -5.41
N ASP A 162 0.16 9.36 -5.11
CA ASP A 162 -0.10 8.43 -4.01
C ASP A 162 -1.32 7.55 -4.33
N ILE A 163 -1.38 6.40 -3.67
CA ILE A 163 -2.48 5.45 -3.76
C ILE A 163 -2.74 4.83 -2.39
N CYS A 164 -4.01 4.53 -2.11
CA CYS A 164 -4.39 3.78 -0.90
C CYS A 164 -5.55 2.83 -1.16
N PHE A 165 -5.52 1.68 -0.49
CA PHE A 165 -6.67 0.78 -0.44
C PHE A 165 -7.63 1.19 0.66
N ASP A 166 -8.91 0.91 0.45
CA ASP A 166 -9.88 0.85 1.52
C ASP A 166 -9.59 -0.29 2.51
N ALA A 167 -10.06 -0.18 3.75
CA ALA A 167 -9.90 -1.19 4.80
C ALA A 167 -10.40 -2.58 4.38
N LYS A 168 -11.43 -2.63 3.52
CA LYS A 168 -11.98 -3.87 2.96
C LYS A 168 -11.21 -4.39 1.73
N GLY A 169 -10.27 -3.62 1.19
CA GLY A 169 -9.58 -3.90 -0.08
C GLY A 169 -10.46 -3.80 -1.33
N LYS A 170 -11.74 -3.44 -1.20
CA LYS A 170 -12.66 -3.39 -2.34
C LYS A 170 -12.37 -2.23 -3.29
N MET A 171 -11.93 -1.10 -2.75
CA MET A 171 -11.69 0.12 -3.50
C MET A 171 -10.23 0.50 -3.44
N LEU A 172 -9.70 0.96 -4.57
CA LEU A 172 -8.41 1.63 -4.66
C LEU A 172 -8.67 3.11 -4.90
N VAL A 173 -8.01 3.98 -4.16
CA VAL A 173 -8.07 5.42 -4.33
C VAL A 173 -6.71 5.90 -4.82
N SER A 174 -6.70 6.75 -5.85
CA SER A 174 -5.49 7.35 -6.40
C SER A 174 -5.61 8.86 -6.46
N CYS A 175 -4.51 9.56 -6.22
CA CYS A 175 -4.43 11.00 -6.40
C CYS A 175 -3.34 11.39 -7.40
N SER A 176 -3.55 12.50 -8.10
CA SER A 176 -2.69 12.91 -9.20
C SER A 176 -2.44 14.41 -9.24
N SER A 177 -1.37 14.79 -9.92
CA SER A 177 -1.08 16.17 -10.35
C SER A 177 -2.06 16.69 -11.41
N ASP A 178 -3.03 15.88 -11.88
CA ASP A 178 -4.18 16.36 -12.67
C ASP A 178 -5.30 16.99 -11.82
N VAL A 179 -5.03 17.22 -10.53
CA VAL A 179 -5.94 17.86 -9.57
C VAL A 179 -7.21 17.02 -9.29
N SER A 180 -7.16 15.72 -9.61
CA SER A 180 -8.26 14.79 -9.35
C SER A 180 -7.88 13.63 -8.45
N ILE A 181 -8.88 13.13 -7.73
CA ILE A 181 -8.81 11.87 -6.99
C ILE A 181 -9.73 10.89 -7.70
N LYS A 182 -9.24 9.70 -8.03
CA LYS A 182 -10.05 8.65 -8.66
C LYS A 182 -10.24 7.49 -7.71
N ILE A 183 -11.46 6.97 -7.69
CA ILE A 183 -11.83 5.78 -6.94
C ILE A 183 -12.09 4.67 -7.96
N TRP A 184 -11.39 3.56 -7.79
CA TRP A 184 -11.41 2.40 -8.68
C TRP A 184 -12.03 1.22 -7.95
N ASP A 185 -12.90 0.48 -8.64
CA ASP A 185 -13.40 -0.80 -8.13
C ASP A 185 -12.34 -1.89 -8.32
N PHE A 186 -11.78 -2.41 -7.24
CA PHE A 186 -10.75 -3.44 -7.30
C PHE A 186 -11.33 -4.87 -7.41
N THR A 187 -12.63 -5.05 -7.20
CA THR A 187 -13.27 -6.38 -7.19
C THR A 187 -13.85 -6.81 -8.53
N GLY A 188 -14.25 -5.85 -9.36
CA GLY A 188 -14.89 -6.09 -10.65
C GLY A 188 -13.95 -5.84 -11.84
N ASN A 189 -14.33 -4.88 -12.68
CA ASN A 189 -13.66 -4.59 -13.95
C ASN A 189 -12.47 -3.61 -13.83
N TYR A 190 -12.07 -3.21 -12.62
CA TYR A 190 -11.06 -2.18 -12.41
C TYR A 190 -11.40 -0.83 -13.03
N GLU A 191 -12.70 -0.53 -13.12
CA GLU A 191 -13.20 0.71 -13.68
C GLU A 191 -13.13 1.85 -12.66
N CYS A 192 -12.93 3.07 -13.17
CA CYS A 192 -13.02 4.29 -12.37
C CYS A 192 -14.49 4.54 -12.01
N LEU A 193 -14.87 4.27 -10.76
CA LEU A 193 -16.22 4.50 -10.25
C LEU A 193 -16.54 5.98 -10.16
N LYS A 194 -15.60 6.78 -9.65
CA LYS A 194 -15.79 8.21 -9.38
C LYS A 194 -14.51 8.99 -9.58
N THR A 195 -14.66 10.24 -10.00
CA THR A 195 -13.58 11.22 -10.03
C THR A 195 -13.99 12.41 -9.16
N LEU A 196 -13.26 12.62 -8.06
CA LEU A 196 -13.47 13.74 -7.15
C LEU A 196 -12.61 14.92 -7.60
N LYS A 197 -13.22 16.10 -7.65
CA LYS A 197 -12.58 17.37 -8.02
C LYS A 197 -12.92 18.41 -6.96
N GLY A 198 -11.98 19.31 -6.67
CA GLY A 198 -12.20 20.40 -5.72
C GLY A 198 -10.96 20.88 -4.96
N HIS A 199 -9.79 20.29 -5.22
CA HIS A 199 -8.51 20.93 -4.94
C HIS A 199 -8.16 21.94 -6.04
N ASP A 200 -7.29 22.90 -5.71
CA ASP A 200 -6.89 23.97 -6.63
C ASP A 200 -5.49 23.76 -7.22
N ALA A 201 -4.79 22.69 -6.81
CA ALA A 201 -3.44 22.34 -7.25
C ALA A 201 -3.18 20.82 -7.13
N ASP A 202 -1.96 20.38 -7.49
CA ASP A 202 -1.54 18.98 -7.45
C ASP A 202 -1.83 18.30 -6.10
N ILE A 203 -2.44 17.12 -6.17
CA ILE A 203 -2.76 16.32 -5.00
C ILE A 203 -1.61 15.33 -4.80
N LEU A 204 -0.91 15.45 -3.68
CA LEU A 204 0.34 14.72 -3.42
C LEU A 204 0.14 13.45 -2.60
N THR A 205 -0.92 13.38 -1.79
CA THR A 205 -1.14 12.25 -0.89
C THR A 205 -2.61 11.98 -0.68
N VAL A 206 -2.94 10.72 -0.41
CA VAL A 206 -4.31 10.27 -0.12
C VAL A 206 -4.29 9.18 0.95
N ALA A 207 -5.30 9.17 1.81
CA ALA A 207 -5.47 8.14 2.83
C ALA A 207 -6.96 7.85 3.08
N CYS A 208 -7.33 6.57 3.15
CA CYS A 208 -8.65 6.14 3.62
C CYS A 208 -8.68 6.13 5.15
N LEU A 209 -9.81 6.55 5.74
CA LEU A 209 -10.06 6.35 7.16
C LEU A 209 -10.36 4.86 7.45
N THR A 210 -10.14 4.46 8.70
CA THR A 210 -10.32 3.06 9.16
C THR A 210 -11.76 2.57 9.03
N ASN A 211 -12.74 3.47 9.10
CA ASN A 211 -14.16 3.15 8.91
C ASN A 211 -14.58 3.03 7.44
N SER A 212 -13.69 3.20 6.46
CA SER A 212 -13.97 3.14 5.02
C SER A 212 -14.94 4.20 4.46
N ASP A 213 -15.46 5.11 5.28
CA ASP A 213 -16.50 6.06 4.84
C ASP A 213 -15.94 7.36 4.28
N HIS A 214 -14.71 7.71 4.67
CA HIS A 214 -14.07 8.97 4.30
C HIS A 214 -12.66 8.79 3.76
N ILE A 215 -12.29 9.70 2.87
CA ILE A 215 -10.94 9.83 2.30
C ILE A 215 -10.37 11.18 2.71
N LEU A 216 -9.09 11.22 3.05
CA LEU A 216 -8.31 12.44 3.22
C LEU A 216 -7.38 12.62 2.03
N SER A 217 -7.23 13.83 1.55
CA SER A 217 -6.26 14.19 0.51
C SER A 217 -5.48 15.44 0.87
N GLY A 218 -4.18 15.41 0.60
CA GLY A 218 -3.28 16.55 0.81
C GLY A 218 -2.78 17.10 -0.52
N SER A 219 -2.74 18.42 -0.65
CA SER A 219 -2.45 19.10 -1.91
C SER A 219 -1.37 20.18 -1.77
N ARG A 220 -0.84 20.61 -2.91
CA ARG A 220 0.02 21.81 -3.04
C ARG A 220 -0.73 23.12 -2.78
N ASP A 221 -2.06 23.09 -2.77
CA ASP A 221 -2.90 24.23 -2.34
C ASP A 221 -2.85 24.48 -0.82
N ARG A 222 -2.02 23.71 -0.08
CA ARG A 222 -1.77 23.83 1.37
C ARG A 222 -2.96 23.41 2.22
N THR A 223 -3.96 22.78 1.60
CA THR A 223 -5.15 22.30 2.28
C THR A 223 -5.24 20.78 2.28
N ILE A 224 -5.84 20.25 3.34
CA ILE A 224 -6.21 18.85 3.41
C ILE A 224 -7.74 18.78 3.31
N LYS A 225 -8.27 18.00 2.37
CA LYS A 225 -9.72 17.84 2.22
C LYS A 225 -10.17 16.48 2.70
N MET A 226 -11.33 16.45 3.32
CA MET A 226 -12.03 15.22 3.70
C MET A 226 -13.22 15.01 2.76
N TRP A 227 -13.29 13.83 2.17
CA TRP A 227 -14.29 13.46 1.19
C TRP A 227 -15.16 12.34 1.73
N GLU A 228 -16.45 12.39 1.45
CA GLU A 228 -17.34 11.26 1.67
C GLU A 228 -17.24 10.28 0.50
N LEU A 229 -16.99 9.01 0.77
CA LEU A 229 -16.89 8.00 -0.28
C LEU A 229 -18.24 7.79 -1.00
N ALA A 230 -19.32 7.78 -0.21
CA ALA A 230 -20.68 7.51 -0.69
C ALA A 230 -21.22 8.60 -1.63
N SER A 231 -21.03 9.88 -1.30
CA SER A 231 -21.50 11.00 -2.13
C SER A 231 -20.44 11.52 -3.10
N GLY A 232 -19.15 11.43 -2.74
CA GLY A 232 -18.05 12.02 -3.49
C GLY A 232 -17.85 13.52 -3.23
N TYR A 233 -18.56 14.09 -2.25
CA TYR A 233 -18.41 15.50 -1.91
C TYR A 233 -17.33 15.73 -0.85
N CYS A 234 -16.68 16.89 -0.93
CA CYS A 234 -15.79 17.40 0.11
C CYS A 234 -16.64 17.85 1.31
N ILE A 235 -16.53 17.14 2.44
CA ILE A 235 -17.24 17.44 3.69
C ILE A 235 -16.53 18.55 4.47
N PHE A 236 -15.20 18.59 4.40
CA PHE A 236 -14.41 19.53 5.21
C PHE A 236 -13.07 19.87 4.57
N ASN A 237 -12.59 21.06 4.88
CA ASN A 237 -11.30 21.58 4.43
C ASN A 237 -10.46 21.97 5.66
N PHE A 238 -9.41 21.20 5.95
CA PHE A 238 -8.46 21.51 7.01
C PHE A 238 -7.43 22.50 6.47
N CYS A 239 -7.47 23.71 7.02
CA CYS A 239 -6.53 24.78 6.71
C CYS A 239 -5.55 24.95 7.86
N GLY A 240 -4.29 25.24 7.52
CA GLY A 240 -3.34 25.73 8.51
C GLY A 240 -1.89 25.54 8.12
N HIS A 241 -1.55 24.55 7.29
CA HIS A 241 -0.21 24.45 6.71
C HIS A 241 0.08 25.68 5.83
N GLU A 242 1.34 26.10 5.82
CA GLU A 242 1.78 27.30 5.10
C GLU A 242 2.35 26.99 3.71
N ASP A 243 2.59 25.70 3.44
CA ASP A 243 3.17 25.19 2.20
C ASP A 243 2.58 23.80 1.88
N TRP A 244 3.10 23.12 0.85
CA TRP A 244 2.56 21.89 0.30
C TRP A 244 2.51 20.74 1.31
N ILE A 245 1.40 20.00 1.31
CA ILE A 245 1.28 18.79 2.11
C ILE A 245 1.87 17.61 1.34
N ARG A 246 2.90 16.98 1.90
CA ARG A 246 3.63 15.86 1.29
C ARG A 246 2.98 14.51 1.53
N MET A 247 2.53 14.27 2.77
CA MET A 247 2.04 12.95 3.16
C MET A 247 1.02 13.06 4.29
N ILE A 248 -0.02 12.22 4.25
CA ILE A 248 -1.02 12.09 5.30
C ILE A 248 -1.07 10.64 5.76
N ARG A 249 -1.05 10.38 7.07
CA ARG A 249 -1.32 9.05 7.61
C ARG A 249 -2.31 9.12 8.77
N VAL A 250 -3.30 8.23 8.72
CA VAL A 250 -4.31 8.06 9.76
C VAL A 250 -3.72 7.23 10.89
N SER A 251 -4.07 7.56 12.13
CA SER A 251 -3.65 6.80 13.30
C SER A 251 -4.36 5.43 13.38
N PRO A 252 -3.78 4.43 14.06
CA PRO A 252 -4.37 3.07 14.11
C PRO A 252 -5.78 2.99 14.73
N ASP A 253 -6.10 3.91 15.64
CA ASP A 253 -7.42 4.08 16.27
C ASP A 253 -8.42 4.81 15.37
N GLY A 254 -7.96 5.46 14.29
CA GLY A 254 -8.79 6.20 13.34
C GLY A 254 -9.37 7.52 13.86
N LEU A 255 -8.95 7.99 15.05
CA LEU A 255 -9.45 9.25 15.63
C LEU A 255 -8.60 10.46 15.24
N SER A 256 -7.35 10.24 14.84
CA SER A 256 -6.42 11.29 14.45
C SER A 256 -5.75 11.00 13.10
N PHE A 257 -5.20 12.03 12.48
CA PHE A 257 -4.27 11.85 11.37
C PHE A 257 -3.13 12.85 11.49
N ALA A 258 -1.99 12.49 10.91
CA ALA A 258 -0.82 13.35 10.85
C ALA A 258 -0.56 13.76 9.41
N SER A 259 -0.13 15.00 9.21
CA SER A 259 0.24 15.55 7.92
C SER A 259 1.65 16.13 7.95
N ALA A 260 2.46 15.73 6.99
CA ALA A 260 3.81 16.24 6.75
C ALA A 260 3.78 17.31 5.64
N SER A 261 4.56 18.37 5.80
CA SER A 261 4.51 19.54 4.91
C SER A 261 5.88 20.10 4.55
N ASN A 262 5.92 20.86 3.46
CA ASN A 262 7.05 21.68 3.05
C ASN A 262 7.37 22.81 4.04
N ASP A 263 6.38 23.23 4.85
CA ASP A 263 6.56 24.26 5.88
C ASP A 263 7.40 23.79 7.07
N LYS A 264 8.03 22.60 6.94
CA LYS A 264 8.89 21.96 7.93
C LYS A 264 8.16 21.48 9.18
N THR A 265 6.83 21.56 9.18
CA THR A 265 6.01 21.13 10.31
C THR A 265 5.30 19.81 10.02
N VAL A 266 5.03 19.08 11.09
CA VAL A 266 4.08 17.98 11.10
C VAL A 266 2.92 18.37 12.00
N ARG A 267 1.71 18.28 11.47
CA ARG A 267 0.49 18.59 12.24
C ARG A 267 -0.29 17.33 12.50
N VAL A 268 -0.71 17.16 13.75
CA VAL A 268 -1.64 16.11 14.16
C VAL A 268 -3.01 16.74 14.31
N TRP A 269 -3.99 16.16 13.64
CA TRP A 269 -5.37 16.62 13.58
C TRP A 269 -6.26 15.59 14.25
N ASN A 270 -7.28 16.07 14.94
CA ASN A 270 -8.37 15.22 15.41
C ASN A 270 -9.49 15.22 14.35
N ILE A 271 -9.90 14.03 13.92
CA ILE A 271 -10.88 13.85 12.83
C ILE A 271 -12.28 14.31 13.26
N GLN A 272 -12.66 14.04 14.51
CA GLN A 272 -13.99 14.34 15.03
C GLN A 272 -14.17 15.83 15.34
N THR A 273 -13.22 16.45 16.05
CA THR A 273 -13.28 17.88 16.38
C THR A 273 -12.83 18.76 15.23
N ARG A 274 -12.16 18.18 14.23
CA ARG A 274 -11.60 18.85 13.05
C ARG A 274 -10.58 19.93 13.36
N GLN A 275 -9.94 19.82 14.52
CA GLN A 275 -8.96 20.79 15.02
C GLN A 275 -7.56 20.20 15.05
N VAL A 276 -6.57 21.10 15.02
CA VAL A 276 -5.16 20.73 15.24
C VAL A 276 -4.99 20.37 16.71
N ARG A 277 -4.51 19.16 16.98
CA ARG A 277 -4.13 18.69 18.31
C ARG A 277 -2.71 19.13 18.67
N SER A 278 -1.78 19.04 17.71
CA SER A 278 -0.37 19.35 17.95
C SER A 278 0.32 19.82 16.67
N VAL A 279 1.29 20.71 16.81
CA VAL A 279 2.18 21.18 15.74
C VAL A 279 3.62 20.86 16.15
N LEU A 280 4.32 20.08 15.34
CA LEU A 280 5.68 19.63 15.58
C LEU A 280 6.58 20.36 14.57
N SER A 281 7.48 21.22 15.05
CA SER A 281 8.30 22.12 14.22
C SER A 281 9.81 21.90 14.37
N GLU A 282 10.20 20.69 14.75
CA GLU A 282 11.58 20.34 15.08
C GLU A 282 12.46 20.02 13.86
N HIS A 283 11.85 19.85 12.67
CA HIS A 283 12.60 19.59 11.45
C HIS A 283 13.15 20.89 10.84
N GLU A 284 14.35 20.84 10.28
CA GLU A 284 15.02 22.02 9.70
C GLU A 284 14.70 22.20 8.21
N HIS A 285 14.09 21.18 7.59
CA HIS A 285 13.73 21.13 6.19
C HIS A 285 12.37 20.43 5.98
N ILE A 286 12.04 20.13 4.73
CA ILE A 286 10.75 19.64 4.25
C ILE A 286 10.53 18.26 4.84
N VAL A 287 9.37 18.04 5.45
CA VAL A 287 8.98 16.71 5.94
C VAL A 287 8.29 15.95 4.82
N GLU A 288 8.87 14.85 4.38
CA GLU A 288 8.35 14.02 3.28
C GLU A 288 7.51 12.86 3.83
N ALA A 289 7.96 12.26 4.93
CA ALA A 289 7.42 11.01 5.42
C ALA A 289 6.81 11.15 6.82
N VAL A 290 5.70 10.46 7.05
CA VAL A 290 5.07 10.32 8.37
C VAL A 290 4.52 8.92 8.52
N ALA A 291 4.76 8.28 9.68
CA ALA A 291 4.17 7.00 10.04
C ALA A 291 3.83 6.95 11.53
N TRP A 292 2.72 6.28 11.83
CA TRP A 292 2.32 5.99 13.20
C TRP A 292 2.98 4.71 13.67
N ALA A 293 3.54 4.74 14.88
CA ALA A 293 4.11 3.54 15.46
C ALA A 293 2.96 2.65 16.00
N PRO A 294 2.94 1.35 15.69
CA PRO A 294 1.92 0.44 16.19
C PRO A 294 2.08 0.24 17.71
N PRO A 295 1.03 -0.17 18.46
CA PRO A 295 1.10 -0.31 19.92
C PRO A 295 2.26 -1.20 20.41
N GLN A 296 2.59 -2.25 19.64
CA GLN A 296 3.68 -3.18 19.94
C GLN A 296 5.06 -2.51 19.93
N SER A 297 5.21 -1.38 19.24
CA SER A 297 6.47 -0.62 19.17
C SER A 297 6.73 0.24 20.41
N VAL A 298 5.68 0.59 21.16
CA VAL A 298 5.75 1.51 22.30
C VAL A 298 6.75 1.00 23.35
N GLN A 299 6.78 -0.31 23.61
CA GLN A 299 7.70 -0.93 24.58
C GLN A 299 9.19 -0.77 24.24
N TYR A 300 9.52 -0.53 22.97
CA TYR A 300 10.90 -0.36 22.49
C TYR A 300 11.29 1.12 22.42
N ILE A 301 10.32 2.01 22.25
CA ILE A 301 10.54 3.45 22.09
C ILE A 301 10.51 4.17 23.45
N VAL A 302 9.56 3.78 24.32
CA VAL A 302 9.35 4.39 25.63
C VAL A 302 10.21 3.68 26.69
N PRO A 303 11.02 4.42 27.47
CA PRO A 303 11.81 3.86 28.57
C PRO A 303 10.94 3.20 29.65
N GLY A 304 11.52 2.19 30.32
CA GLY A 304 10.84 1.22 31.19
C GLY A 304 9.93 1.76 32.29
N GLU A 305 10.13 2.99 32.78
CA GLU A 305 9.34 3.55 33.90
C GLU A 305 7.92 3.98 33.51
N ASN A 306 7.65 4.24 32.23
CA ASN A 306 6.33 4.70 31.77
C ASN A 306 5.47 3.61 31.14
N LYS A 307 5.90 2.34 31.17
CA LYS A 307 5.24 1.23 30.46
C LYS A 307 3.80 0.97 30.94
N GLU A 308 3.55 1.01 32.24
CA GLU A 308 2.22 0.72 32.82
C GLU A 308 1.15 1.77 32.46
N ASN A 309 1.54 3.03 32.28
CA ASN A 309 0.61 4.10 31.89
C ASN A 309 0.48 4.30 30.36
N THR A 310 1.32 3.62 29.56
CA THR A 310 1.40 3.86 28.10
C THR A 310 0.59 2.88 27.26
N GLU A 311 0.02 1.82 27.85
CA GLU A 311 -0.59 0.69 27.11
C GLU A 311 -1.76 1.07 26.19
N SER A 312 -2.47 2.18 26.41
CA SER A 312 -3.68 2.46 25.63
C SER A 312 -3.64 3.71 24.75
N ASN A 313 -2.75 4.68 24.97
CA ASN A 313 -2.90 5.99 24.33
C ASN A 313 -1.61 6.75 23.99
N SER A 314 -0.44 6.14 24.15
CA SER A 314 0.81 6.79 23.72
C SER A 314 0.97 6.70 22.21
N TYR A 315 0.41 7.69 21.53
CA TYR A 315 0.58 7.89 20.11
C TYR A 315 2.00 8.35 19.81
N ILE A 316 2.78 7.43 19.23
CA ILE A 316 4.13 7.73 18.77
C ILE A 316 4.07 7.99 17.27
N LEU A 317 4.64 9.12 16.87
CA LEU A 317 4.75 9.52 15.47
C LEU A 317 6.22 9.50 15.05
N ILE A 318 6.48 8.95 13.87
CA ILE A 318 7.81 8.92 13.30
C ILE A 318 7.78 9.67 11.98
N THR A 319 8.73 10.57 11.77
CA THR A 319 8.75 11.48 10.63
C THR A 319 10.11 11.44 9.95
N GLY A 320 10.11 11.56 8.63
CA GLY A 320 11.31 11.58 7.79
C GLY A 320 11.36 12.86 6.98
N SER A 321 12.53 13.48 6.90
CA SER A 321 12.69 14.81 6.32
C SER A 321 13.87 14.88 5.35
N ARG A 322 13.86 15.93 4.54
CA ARG A 322 14.98 16.35 3.68
C ARG A 322 16.18 16.89 4.46
N ASP A 323 16.04 17.09 5.78
CA ASP A 323 17.18 17.35 6.67
C ASP A 323 18.03 16.08 6.96
N LYS A 324 17.69 14.95 6.31
CA LYS A 324 18.36 13.65 6.42
C LYS A 324 18.15 12.95 7.77
N THR A 325 17.22 13.46 8.58
CA THR A 325 16.92 12.91 9.90
C THR A 325 15.57 12.22 9.92
N ILE A 326 15.46 11.27 10.85
CA ILE A 326 14.19 10.69 11.26
C ILE A 326 13.94 11.10 12.70
N ARG A 327 12.77 11.65 12.99
CA ARG A 327 12.42 12.08 14.35
C ARG A 327 11.26 11.27 14.88
N ILE A 328 11.33 10.97 16.18
CA ILE A 328 10.33 10.18 16.90
C ILE A 328 9.70 11.11 17.93
N PHE A 329 8.39 11.25 17.89
CA PHE A 329 7.62 12.16 18.75
C PHE A 329 6.66 11.38 19.62
N ASN A 330 6.52 11.82 20.87
CA ASN A 330 5.37 11.46 21.68
C ASN A 330 4.32 12.56 21.51
N ILE A 331 3.19 12.25 20.86
CA ILE A 331 2.14 13.23 20.59
C ILE A 331 1.43 13.65 21.88
N VAL A 332 1.31 12.76 22.86
CA VAL A 332 0.64 13.07 24.14
C VAL A 332 1.47 14.05 24.96
N GLN A 333 2.79 13.84 25.00
CA GLN A 333 3.70 14.70 25.75
C GLN A 333 4.17 15.93 24.94
N GLY A 334 3.97 15.93 23.63
CA GLY A 334 4.24 17.06 22.74
C GLY A 334 5.71 17.35 22.48
N PHE A 335 6.62 16.38 22.70
CA PHE A 335 8.06 16.58 22.48
C PHE A 335 8.67 15.53 21.54
N CYS A 336 9.78 15.92 20.90
CA CYS A 336 10.64 15.01 20.14
C CYS A 336 11.47 14.16 21.10
N MET A 337 11.23 12.85 21.13
CA MET A 337 11.91 11.91 22.03
C MET A 337 13.39 11.74 21.68
N TYR A 338 13.67 11.49 20.40
CA TYR A 338 15.03 11.38 19.87
C TYR A 338 15.04 11.49 18.34
N THR A 339 16.22 11.76 17.81
CA THR A 339 16.49 11.88 16.38
C THR A 339 17.44 10.77 15.96
N LEU A 340 17.08 10.05 14.89
CA LEU A 340 17.97 9.09 14.24
C LEU A 340 18.64 9.80 13.06
N THR A 341 19.97 9.75 13.05
CA THR A 341 20.79 10.30 11.98
C THR A 341 21.58 9.17 11.32
N GLY A 342 21.77 9.29 10.01
CA GLY A 342 22.61 8.36 9.28
C GLY A 342 22.35 8.31 7.79
N HIS A 343 21.14 8.63 7.31
CA HIS A 343 20.91 8.79 5.88
C HIS A 343 21.82 9.88 5.30
N ASP A 344 22.38 9.62 4.13
CA ASP A 344 23.32 10.56 3.49
C ASP A 344 22.59 11.63 2.65
N ASN A 345 21.29 11.42 2.42
CA ASN A 345 20.41 12.28 1.66
C ASN A 345 18.98 12.26 2.23
N TRP A 346 18.02 12.85 1.52
CA TRP A 346 16.64 13.02 1.95
C TRP A 346 15.97 11.68 2.29
N VAL A 347 15.25 11.65 3.41
CA VAL A 347 14.39 10.53 3.78
C VAL A 347 13.06 10.70 3.06
N ARG A 348 12.66 9.72 2.25
CA ARG A 348 11.49 9.80 1.37
C ARG A 348 10.27 9.09 1.94
N ASP A 349 10.48 7.94 2.58
CA ASP A 349 9.41 7.17 3.20
C ASP A 349 9.95 6.34 4.37
N LEU A 350 9.07 5.95 5.29
CA LEU A 350 9.41 5.12 6.43
C LEU A 350 8.20 4.34 6.94
N ILE A 351 8.46 3.19 7.55
CA ILE A 351 7.43 2.34 8.17
C ILE A 351 8.00 1.60 9.38
N VAL A 352 7.18 1.41 10.41
CA VAL A 352 7.55 0.53 11.52
C VAL A 352 7.23 -0.90 11.15
N HIS A 353 8.18 -1.79 11.37
CA HIS A 353 8.01 -3.22 11.18
C HIS A 353 6.84 -3.74 12.03
N SER A 354 6.11 -4.75 11.55
CA SER A 354 4.95 -5.34 12.26
C SER A 354 5.29 -5.80 13.68
N GLY A 355 6.51 -6.31 13.89
CA GLY A 355 7.03 -6.67 15.22
C GLY A 355 7.31 -5.50 16.16
N GLY A 356 7.21 -4.24 15.70
CA GLY A 356 7.36 -3.03 16.50
C GLY A 356 8.79 -2.66 16.91
N LYS A 357 9.76 -3.58 16.85
CA LYS A 357 11.16 -3.35 17.26
C LYS A 357 11.99 -2.56 16.26
N TYR A 358 11.69 -2.73 14.97
CA TYR A 358 12.49 -2.16 13.90
C TYR A 358 11.70 -1.10 13.14
N LEU A 359 12.39 -0.04 12.76
CA LEU A 359 11.92 0.94 11.78
C LEU A 359 12.67 0.71 10.47
N ILE A 360 11.97 0.82 9.35
CA ILE A 360 12.58 0.75 8.03
C ILE A 360 12.35 2.10 7.35
N SER A 361 13.39 2.68 6.79
CA SER A 361 13.32 3.94 6.05
C SER A 361 14.02 3.83 4.72
N VAL A 362 13.60 4.65 3.78
CA VAL A 362 14.16 4.73 2.43
C VAL A 362 14.43 6.19 2.06
N GLY A 363 15.38 6.41 1.16
CA GLY A 363 15.76 7.77 0.79
C GLY A 363 16.46 7.93 -0.56
N ASP A 364 16.81 9.18 -0.85
CA ASP A 364 17.54 9.60 -2.04
C ASP A 364 19.04 9.21 -1.99
N ASP A 365 19.47 8.57 -0.90
CA ASP A 365 20.78 7.90 -0.83
C ASP A 365 20.75 6.50 -1.47
N ARG A 366 19.62 6.11 -2.08
CA ARG A 366 19.39 4.82 -2.76
C ARG A 366 19.32 3.63 -1.80
N THR A 367 19.30 3.91 -0.50
CA THR A 367 19.35 2.88 0.53
C THR A 367 18.01 2.66 1.19
N MET A 368 17.77 1.41 1.58
CA MET A 368 16.81 1.02 2.60
C MET A 368 17.57 0.75 3.88
N ARG A 369 17.25 1.47 4.95
CA ARG A 369 17.91 1.36 6.26
C ARG A 369 16.97 0.77 7.28
N ILE A 370 17.51 -0.08 8.14
CA ILE A 370 16.79 -0.74 9.22
C ILE A 370 17.35 -0.25 10.54
N TRP A 371 16.50 0.37 11.35
CA TRP A 371 16.85 0.98 12.62
C TRP A 371 16.29 0.15 13.76
N CYS A 372 17.11 -0.12 14.77
CA CYS A 372 16.66 -0.69 16.04
C CYS A 372 16.11 0.44 16.90
N LEU A 373 14.81 0.40 17.24
CA LEU A 373 14.17 1.47 18.02
C LEU A 373 14.60 1.48 19.49
N ASP A 374 14.94 0.30 20.04
CA ASP A 374 15.48 0.13 21.39
C ASP A 374 16.92 0.71 21.53
N GLN A 375 17.79 0.42 20.57
CA GLN A 375 19.19 0.82 20.55
C GLN A 375 19.42 2.18 19.87
N LYS A 376 18.37 2.76 19.26
CA LYS A 376 18.39 4.05 18.56
C LYS A 376 19.51 4.17 17.52
N ARG A 377 19.78 3.07 16.81
CA ARG A 377 20.86 3.00 15.82
C ARG A 377 20.43 2.29 14.56
N ASN A 378 21.11 2.62 13.46
CA ASN A 378 21.02 1.87 12.23
C ASN A 378 21.67 0.49 12.42
N THR A 379 20.88 -0.57 12.25
CA THR A 379 21.31 -1.97 12.34
C THR A 379 21.85 -2.45 11.01
N LYS A 380 21.27 -2.00 9.89
CA LYS A 380 21.61 -2.50 8.55
C LYS A 380 21.24 -1.49 7.47
N THR A 381 22.16 -1.29 6.54
CA THR A 381 21.94 -0.53 5.30
C THR A 381 21.94 -1.49 4.12
N ILE A 382 20.92 -1.39 3.26
CA ILE A 382 20.78 -2.19 2.03
C ILE A 382 20.73 -1.20 0.86
N ASN A 383 21.58 -1.39 -0.14
CA ASN A 383 21.44 -0.67 -1.42
C ASN A 383 20.25 -1.27 -2.15
N ALA A 384 19.11 -0.60 -2.09
CA ALA A 384 17.84 -1.16 -2.55
C ALA A 384 17.71 -1.02 -4.07
N HIS A 385 18.00 0.17 -4.59
CA HIS A 385 17.84 0.51 -6.00
C HIS A 385 19.08 1.20 -6.56
N ASN A 386 19.14 1.32 -7.90
CA ASN A 386 20.19 2.08 -8.57
C ASN A 386 19.89 3.59 -8.59
N GLY A 387 18.62 3.96 -8.39
CA GLY A 387 18.13 5.33 -8.23
C GLY A 387 17.63 5.63 -6.82
N PHE A 388 17.05 6.81 -6.65
CA PHE A 388 16.44 7.25 -5.39
C PHE A 388 15.26 6.36 -5.03
N VAL A 389 15.17 5.93 -3.77
CA VAL A 389 14.05 5.09 -3.32
C VAL A 389 12.96 6.02 -2.80
N SER A 390 11.86 6.10 -3.53
CA SER A 390 10.79 7.09 -3.34
C SER A 390 9.74 6.64 -2.33
N CYS A 391 9.49 5.33 -2.23
CA CYS A 391 8.43 4.80 -1.39
C CYS A 391 8.72 3.39 -0.88
N LEU A 392 8.05 3.05 0.21
CA LEU A 392 8.17 1.78 0.91
C LEU A 392 6.78 1.28 1.31
N ALA A 393 6.55 -0.03 1.19
CA ALA A 393 5.39 -0.69 1.77
C ALA A 393 5.77 -2.00 2.42
N MET A 394 5.02 -2.38 3.45
CA MET A 394 5.16 -3.67 4.13
C MET A 394 3.83 -4.42 4.01
N HIS A 395 3.91 -5.73 3.75
CA HIS A 395 2.71 -6.56 3.73
C HIS A 395 2.16 -6.73 5.16
N PRO A 396 0.84 -6.62 5.40
CA PRO A 396 0.28 -6.64 6.76
C PRO A 396 0.56 -7.90 7.58
N SER A 397 0.61 -9.06 6.93
CA SER A 397 0.71 -10.37 7.60
C SER A 397 1.81 -11.30 7.08
N GLN A 398 2.47 -10.94 5.98
CA GLN A 398 3.47 -11.78 5.32
C GLN A 398 4.81 -11.07 5.40
N PRO A 399 5.93 -11.80 5.41
CA PRO A 399 7.26 -11.23 5.58
C PRO A 399 7.78 -10.63 4.26
N TYR A 400 7.03 -9.71 3.67
CA TYR A 400 7.39 -9.03 2.43
C TYR A 400 7.38 -7.52 2.61
N ILE A 401 8.39 -6.91 1.99
CA ILE A 401 8.52 -5.46 1.85
C ILE A 401 8.63 -5.15 0.37
N ALA A 402 8.06 -4.05 -0.07
CA ALA A 402 8.21 -3.53 -1.41
C ALA A 402 8.81 -2.14 -1.38
N THR A 403 9.73 -1.87 -2.30
CA THR A 403 10.31 -0.55 -2.52
C THR A 403 10.04 -0.10 -3.95
N GLY A 404 9.70 1.17 -4.11
CA GLY A 404 9.61 1.82 -5.42
C GLY A 404 10.71 2.86 -5.57
N SER A 405 11.16 3.07 -6.80
CA SER A 405 12.26 3.99 -7.08
C SER A 405 12.03 4.84 -8.33
N ASN A 406 12.80 5.93 -8.39
CA ASN A 406 12.99 6.75 -9.56
C ASN A 406 13.53 5.98 -10.77
N ASP A 407 14.21 4.84 -10.58
CA ASP A 407 14.69 3.99 -11.68
C ASP A 407 13.56 3.25 -12.42
N SER A 408 12.29 3.57 -12.11
CA SER A 408 11.08 3.01 -12.72
C SER A 408 10.84 1.53 -12.40
N SER A 409 11.55 0.97 -11.41
CA SER A 409 11.31 -0.40 -10.94
C SER A 409 10.69 -0.44 -9.54
N VAL A 410 10.01 -1.55 -9.26
CA VAL A 410 9.56 -1.94 -7.92
C VAL A 410 10.30 -3.22 -7.54
N LYS A 411 10.90 -3.25 -6.36
CA LYS A 411 11.56 -4.46 -5.84
C LYS A 411 10.81 -5.04 -4.66
N ILE A 412 10.71 -6.36 -4.63
CA ILE A 412 10.09 -7.11 -3.54
C ILE A 412 11.20 -7.78 -2.74
N TRP A 413 11.17 -7.58 -1.43
CA TRP A 413 12.15 -8.07 -0.47
C TRP A 413 11.48 -9.07 0.46
N GLU A 414 12.06 -10.24 0.59
CA GLU A 414 11.62 -11.22 1.57
C GLU A 414 12.36 -11.02 2.89
N CYS A 415 11.61 -10.97 3.98
CA CYS A 415 12.13 -10.86 5.33
C CYS A 415 12.43 -12.26 5.87
N ARG A 416 13.67 -12.51 6.31
CA ARG A 416 14.12 -13.81 6.85
C ARG A 416 15.17 -13.69 7.96
#